data_AF-C5CRQ9-F1
#
_entry.id   AF-C5CRQ9-F1
#
_cell.length_a   1.000
_cell.length_b   1.000
_cell.length_c   1.000
_cell.angle_alpha   90.00
_cell.angle_beta   90.00
_cell.angle_gamma   90.00
#
_symmetry.space_group_name_H-M   'P 1'
#
loop_
_entity.id
_entity.type
_entity.pdbx_description
1 polymer ?
#
loop_
_entity_poly.entity_id
_entity_poly.type
_entity_poly.pdbx_seq_one_letter_code
_entity_poly.pdbx_strand_id
1 'polypeptide(L)'
;MNPLPILRTAALPMFALLLAGPVCAAPSAQLFDAVKKPESLDADWRTQLCALLPQPCDPQALGLYRPRGGAAGDYAVFSGEPLAMARVKRIAGTGAWQLNRLHDFSGYAAALLKKAADPAAADARISLAPALYPLAEGQWAVAVLQTVSEMYSGGGASFSKADFVPLEDASRAVHEGIPFSCSKMVRACFSEKEYKQSKHCHDESSGSLRISYGEPASPGGAYAWQYTWLQSEWPQNTPASETTTTRLHFTARTTERASFCGGPQ
;
A
#
# COMPACT_ATOMS: atom_id res chain seq x y z
N MET A 1 -39.74 27.70 -75.65
CA MET A 1 -38.38 27.21 -75.37
C MET A 1 -37.79 28.13 -74.30
N ASN A 2 -37.78 27.67 -73.05
CA ASN A 2 -37.40 28.47 -71.86
C ASN A 2 -35.89 28.36 -71.59
N PRO A 3 -35.22 29.45 -71.15
CA PRO A 3 -33.96 29.35 -70.44
C PRO A 3 -34.17 29.36 -68.90
N LEU A 4 -33.31 28.60 -68.23
CA LEU A 4 -33.24 28.36 -66.78
C LEU A 4 -32.79 29.58 -65.95
N PRO A 5 -33.12 29.64 -64.64
CA PRO A 5 -32.34 30.35 -63.66
C PRO A 5 -31.46 29.42 -62.81
N ILE A 6 -30.30 29.98 -62.46
CA ILE A 6 -29.14 29.38 -61.80
C ILE A 6 -29.41 29.23 -60.29
N LEU A 7 -29.30 28.01 -59.74
CA LEU A 7 -29.30 27.77 -58.29
C LEU A 7 -27.86 27.91 -57.74
N ARG A 8 -27.68 28.82 -56.77
CA ARG A 8 -26.45 28.96 -55.98
C ARG A 8 -26.42 27.90 -54.88
N THR A 9 -25.45 27.00 -54.93
CA THR A 9 -25.16 26.04 -53.84
C THR A 9 -24.33 26.73 -52.76
N ALA A 10 -24.91 26.92 -51.57
CA ALA A 10 -24.17 27.30 -50.37
C ALA A 10 -23.55 26.04 -49.76
N ALA A 11 -22.21 25.97 -49.69
CA ALA A 11 -21.49 24.92 -48.98
C ALA A 11 -21.45 25.26 -47.49
N LEU A 12 -22.11 24.44 -46.65
CA LEU A 12 -21.92 24.47 -45.20
C LEU A 12 -20.63 23.70 -44.85
N PRO A 13 -19.71 24.28 -44.07
CA PRO A 13 -18.56 23.54 -43.58
C PRO A 13 -19.00 22.64 -42.42
N MET A 14 -18.80 21.33 -42.58
CA MET A 14 -19.05 20.33 -41.55
C MET A 14 -17.94 20.45 -40.50
N PHE A 15 -18.24 21.11 -39.38
CA PHE A 15 -17.34 21.20 -38.23
C PHE A 15 -17.27 19.82 -37.57
N ALA A 16 -16.17 19.09 -37.80
CA ALA A 16 -15.88 17.86 -37.08
C ALA A 16 -15.54 18.21 -35.62
N LEU A 17 -16.48 18.01 -34.71
CA LEU A 17 -16.19 17.98 -33.27
C LEU A 17 -15.31 16.76 -32.98
N LEU A 18 -14.01 16.98 -32.88
CA LEU A 18 -13.10 16.07 -32.20
C LEU A 18 -13.48 16.06 -30.72
N LEU A 19 -14.30 15.10 -30.31
CA LEU A 19 -14.47 14.74 -28.91
C LEU A 19 -13.11 14.21 -28.43
N ALA A 20 -12.32 15.08 -27.82
CA ALA A 20 -11.22 14.66 -26.96
C ALA A 20 -11.87 13.82 -25.84
N GLY A 21 -11.78 12.49 -25.98
CA GLY A 21 -12.15 11.58 -24.91
C GLY A 21 -11.38 11.96 -23.65
N PRO A 22 -11.98 11.80 -22.46
CA PRO A 22 -11.28 12.09 -21.22
C PRO A 22 -10.01 11.25 -21.21
N VAL A 23 -8.86 11.90 -21.08
CA VAL A 23 -7.60 11.23 -20.77
C VAL A 23 -7.83 10.58 -19.42
N CYS A 24 -8.17 9.30 -19.41
CA CYS A 24 -8.30 8.52 -18.19
C CYS A 24 -6.93 8.59 -17.50
N ALA A 25 -6.87 9.31 -16.38
CA ALA A 25 -5.67 9.33 -15.56
C ALA A 25 -5.27 7.88 -15.27
N ALA A 26 -3.97 7.58 -15.37
CA ALA A 26 -3.47 6.25 -15.06
C ALA A 26 -3.98 5.82 -13.67
N PRO A 27 -4.43 4.56 -13.52
CA PRO A 27 -4.96 4.09 -12.26
C PRO A 27 -3.89 4.22 -11.17
N SER A 28 -4.31 4.48 -9.94
CA SER A 28 -3.41 4.66 -8.81
C SER A 28 -3.95 3.93 -7.58
N ALA A 29 -3.05 3.63 -6.64
CA ALA A 29 -3.46 3.02 -5.38
C ALA A 29 -4.38 3.97 -4.60
N GLN A 30 -5.46 3.43 -4.02
CA GLN A 30 -6.28 4.16 -3.07
C GLN A 30 -5.61 4.09 -1.69
N LEU A 31 -5.04 5.20 -1.25
CA LEU A 31 -4.37 5.30 0.04
C LEU A 31 -5.37 5.59 1.18
N PHE A 32 -5.04 5.09 2.37
CA PHE A 32 -5.81 5.36 3.58
C PHE A 32 -4.93 6.05 4.61
N ASP A 33 -5.39 7.21 5.07
CA ASP A 33 -4.69 8.02 6.04
C ASP A 33 -5.11 7.60 7.45
N ALA A 34 -4.13 7.27 8.30
CA ALA A 34 -4.40 6.89 9.68
C ALA A 34 -5.10 8.04 10.41
N VAL A 35 -6.16 7.71 11.15
CA VAL A 35 -6.83 8.68 12.02
C VAL A 35 -5.91 8.92 13.21
N LYS A 36 -5.39 10.15 13.37
CA LYS A 36 -4.38 10.48 14.39
C LYS A 36 -4.88 10.37 15.84
N LYS A 37 -6.17 10.62 16.06
CA LYS A 37 -6.82 10.56 17.39
C LYS A 37 -8.21 9.91 17.28
N PRO A 38 -8.29 8.59 17.03
CA PRO A 38 -9.57 7.89 16.89
C PRO A 38 -10.49 8.08 18.10
N GLU A 39 -9.92 8.21 19.31
CA GLU A 39 -10.64 8.36 20.57
C GLU A 39 -11.42 9.68 20.65
N SER A 40 -11.01 10.71 19.89
CA SER A 40 -11.79 11.95 19.76
C SER A 40 -13.02 11.81 18.88
N LEU A 41 -13.08 10.77 18.04
CA LEU A 41 -14.27 10.45 17.24
C LEU A 41 -15.24 9.59 18.05
N ASP A 42 -14.70 8.64 18.79
CA ASP A 42 -15.43 7.72 19.65
C ASP A 42 -14.44 7.07 20.62
N ALA A 43 -14.65 7.23 21.92
CA ALA A 43 -13.75 6.72 22.96
C ALA A 43 -13.69 5.18 22.95
N ASP A 44 -14.79 4.52 22.58
CA ASP A 44 -14.95 3.06 22.60
C ASP A 44 -14.86 2.45 21.20
N TRP A 45 -14.30 3.19 20.23
CA TRP A 45 -14.30 2.81 18.83
C TRP A 45 -13.73 1.41 18.58
N ARG A 46 -12.69 0.99 19.32
CA ARG A 46 -12.07 -0.33 19.14
C ARG A 46 -13.04 -1.45 19.49
N THR A 47 -13.72 -1.32 20.63
CA THR A 47 -14.71 -2.30 21.09
C THR A 47 -15.89 -2.35 20.12
N GLN A 48 -16.41 -1.19 19.72
CA GLN A 48 -17.54 -1.12 18.79
C GLN A 48 -17.20 -1.69 17.41
N LEU A 49 -16.02 -1.37 16.87
CA LEU A 49 -15.60 -1.87 15.56
C LEU A 49 -15.21 -3.36 15.61
N CYS A 50 -14.60 -3.86 16.69
CA CYS A 50 -14.35 -5.29 16.84
C CYS A 50 -15.65 -6.11 16.83
N ALA A 51 -16.74 -5.58 17.40
CA ALA A 51 -18.05 -6.24 17.37
C ALA A 51 -18.63 -6.38 15.93
N LEU A 52 -18.11 -5.62 14.96
CA LEU A 52 -18.47 -5.70 13.55
C LEU A 52 -17.57 -6.64 12.74
N LEU A 53 -16.50 -7.19 13.33
CA LEU A 53 -15.52 -8.04 12.66
C LEU A 53 -15.70 -9.53 13.02
N PRO A 54 -15.14 -10.46 12.23
CA PRO A 54 -15.10 -11.87 12.61
C PRO A 54 -14.43 -12.07 13.97
N GLN A 55 -14.87 -13.08 14.72
CA GLN A 55 -14.34 -13.36 16.06
C GLN A 55 -13.40 -14.58 16.04
N PRO A 56 -12.34 -14.61 16.88
CA PRO A 56 -11.98 -13.58 17.87
C PRO A 56 -11.35 -12.33 17.21
N CYS A 57 -11.73 -11.14 17.71
CA CYS A 57 -11.13 -9.86 17.31
C CYS A 57 -10.29 -9.29 18.47
N ASP A 58 -9.04 -8.90 18.18
CA ASP A 58 -8.20 -8.15 19.12
C ASP A 58 -8.38 -6.63 18.90
N PRO A 59 -8.96 -5.89 19.87
CA PRO A 59 -9.11 -4.44 19.79
C PRO A 59 -7.77 -3.71 19.58
N GLN A 60 -6.66 -4.23 20.10
CA GLN A 60 -5.34 -3.59 19.99
C GLN A 60 -4.70 -3.78 18.60
N ALA A 61 -5.12 -4.79 17.86
CA ALA A 61 -4.70 -5.04 16.49
C ALA A 61 -5.48 -4.21 15.45
N LEU A 62 -6.40 -3.35 15.87
CA LEU A 62 -7.18 -2.49 14.97
C LEU A 62 -6.47 -1.17 14.67
N GLY A 63 -6.40 -0.82 13.39
CA GLY A 63 -6.12 0.53 12.91
C GLY A 63 -7.34 1.16 12.24
N LEU A 64 -7.65 2.41 12.59
CA LEU A 64 -8.71 3.20 11.96
C LEU A 64 -8.13 4.20 10.96
N TYR A 65 -8.66 4.19 9.74
CA TYR A 65 -8.15 5.01 8.64
C TYR A 65 -9.28 5.71 7.88
N ARG A 66 -8.94 6.80 7.20
CA ARG A 66 -9.80 7.50 6.25
C ARG A 66 -9.32 7.25 4.82
N PRO A 67 -10.20 6.85 3.89
CA PRO A 67 -9.85 6.80 2.48
C PRO A 67 -9.47 8.21 2.00
N ARG A 68 -8.33 8.37 1.34
CA ARG A 68 -7.92 9.66 0.80
C ARG A 68 -8.90 10.11 -0.29
N GLY A 69 -9.45 11.31 -0.13
CA GLY A 69 -10.53 11.80 -1.01
C GLY A 69 -11.90 11.17 -0.76
N GLY A 70 -12.08 10.38 0.31
CA GLY A 70 -13.36 9.81 0.70
C GLY A 70 -14.33 10.83 1.29
N ALA A 71 -15.62 10.47 1.36
CA ALA A 71 -16.64 11.34 1.93
C ALA A 71 -16.53 11.42 3.47
N ALA A 72 -17.08 12.49 4.04
CA ALA A 72 -17.15 12.64 5.49
C ALA A 72 -17.94 11.48 6.11
N GLY A 73 -17.37 10.86 7.14
CA GLY A 73 -17.98 9.71 7.81
C GLY A 73 -17.58 8.36 7.23
N ASP A 74 -16.87 8.30 6.10
CA ASP A 74 -16.33 7.05 5.55
C ASP A 74 -14.98 6.72 6.19
N TYR A 75 -14.85 5.49 6.67
CA TYR A 75 -13.65 4.97 7.29
C TYR A 75 -13.34 3.56 6.79
N ALA A 76 -12.10 3.14 7.04
CA ALA A 76 -11.69 1.76 6.92
C ALA A 76 -11.01 1.29 8.21
N VAL A 77 -11.28 0.05 8.57
CA VAL A 77 -10.62 -0.65 9.66
C VAL A 77 -9.73 -1.71 9.04
N PHE A 78 -8.47 -1.72 9.42
CA PHE A 78 -7.53 -2.80 9.11
C PHE A 78 -7.20 -3.49 10.42
N SER A 79 -7.45 -4.79 10.46
CA SER A 79 -7.28 -5.65 11.64
C SER A 79 -6.11 -6.61 11.42
N GLY A 80 -5.26 -6.75 12.44
CA GLY A 80 -4.24 -7.80 12.49
C GLY A 80 -4.76 -9.15 12.97
N GLU A 81 -5.81 -9.17 13.80
CA GLU A 81 -6.41 -10.38 14.35
C GLU A 81 -7.92 -10.16 14.57
N PRO A 82 -8.80 -10.77 13.74
CA PRO A 82 -8.47 -11.55 12.55
C PRO A 82 -7.82 -10.67 11.47
N LEU A 83 -7.12 -11.26 10.51
CA LEU A 83 -6.57 -10.49 9.39
C LEU A 83 -7.72 -10.08 8.46
N ALA A 84 -8.20 -8.85 8.60
CA ALA A 84 -9.39 -8.39 7.89
C ALA A 84 -9.34 -6.89 7.57
N MET A 85 -10.06 -6.51 6.51
CA MET A 85 -10.33 -5.12 6.17
C MET A 85 -11.84 -4.88 6.15
N ALA A 86 -12.31 -3.88 6.88
CA ALA A 86 -13.70 -3.46 6.84
C ALA A 86 -13.84 -2.01 6.36
N ARG A 87 -14.79 -1.76 5.46
CA ARG A 87 -15.31 -0.43 5.17
C ARG A 87 -16.45 -0.15 6.13
N VAL A 88 -16.34 0.94 6.87
CA VAL A 88 -17.34 1.32 7.86
C VAL A 88 -17.76 2.77 7.66
N LYS A 89 -19.00 3.07 8.02
CA LYS A 89 -19.52 4.42 8.02
C LYS A 89 -19.89 4.82 9.44
N ARG A 90 -19.53 6.03 9.84
CA ARG A 90 -19.99 6.63 11.09
C ARG A 90 -21.24 7.44 10.81
N ILE A 91 -22.38 7.02 11.36
CA ILE A 91 -23.67 7.64 11.12
C ILE A 91 -23.73 9.00 11.85
N ALA A 92 -24.07 10.06 11.11
CA ALA A 92 -24.23 11.39 11.67
C ALA A 92 -25.42 11.44 12.66
N GLY A 93 -25.29 12.21 13.73
CA GLY A 93 -26.31 12.35 14.77
C GLY A 93 -26.24 11.27 15.85
N THR A 94 -26.17 9.99 15.48
CA THR A 94 -26.08 8.89 16.46
C THR A 94 -24.64 8.54 16.84
N GLY A 95 -23.68 8.80 15.94
CA GLY A 95 -22.28 8.41 16.13
C GLY A 95 -22.02 6.91 15.99
N ALA A 96 -23.05 6.11 15.67
CA ALA A 96 -22.94 4.66 15.54
C ALA A 96 -22.10 4.24 14.33
N TRP A 97 -21.39 3.14 14.47
CA TRP A 97 -20.65 2.51 13.37
C TRP A 97 -21.53 1.53 12.59
N GLN A 98 -21.50 1.63 11.27
CA GLN A 98 -22.16 0.72 10.36
C GLN A 98 -21.12 0.02 9.48
N LEU A 99 -21.17 -1.30 9.43
CA LEU A 99 -20.38 -2.09 8.49
C LEU A 99 -20.99 -1.99 7.09
N ASN A 100 -20.20 -1.52 6.12
CA ASN A 100 -20.62 -1.45 4.72
C ASN A 100 -20.11 -2.65 3.92
N ARG A 101 -18.86 -3.05 4.17
CA ARG A 101 -18.21 -4.17 3.47
C ARG A 101 -17.11 -4.75 4.34
N LEU A 102 -16.97 -6.06 4.33
CA LEU A 102 -15.93 -6.81 5.02
C LEU A 102 -15.18 -7.68 4.02
N HIS A 103 -13.86 -7.69 4.14
CA HIS A 103 -12.96 -8.60 3.43
C HIS A 103 -12.13 -9.33 4.49
N ASP A 104 -12.28 -10.65 4.53
CA ASP A 104 -11.57 -11.52 5.47
C ASP A 104 -10.41 -12.22 4.76
N PHE A 105 -9.21 -12.06 5.30
CA PHE A 105 -7.96 -12.64 4.81
C PHE A 105 -7.38 -13.66 5.79
N SER A 106 -8.11 -14.04 6.84
CA SER A 106 -7.63 -14.96 7.88
C SER A 106 -7.27 -16.33 7.31
N GLY A 107 -8.05 -16.82 6.33
CA GLY A 107 -7.74 -18.06 5.61
C GLY A 107 -6.42 -17.98 4.84
N TYR A 108 -6.16 -16.85 4.17
CA TYR A 108 -4.90 -16.59 3.48
C TYR A 108 -3.73 -16.52 4.47
N ALA A 109 -3.90 -15.78 5.57
CA ALA A 109 -2.90 -15.66 6.63
C ALA A 109 -2.53 -17.02 7.22
N ALA A 110 -3.53 -17.86 7.54
CA ALA A 110 -3.30 -19.21 8.04
C ALA A 110 -2.55 -20.10 7.04
N ALA A 111 -2.87 -19.99 5.74
CA ALA A 111 -2.16 -20.71 4.69
C ALA A 111 -0.70 -20.25 4.56
N LEU A 112 -0.43 -18.95 4.66
CA LEU A 112 0.94 -18.40 4.68
C LEU A 112 1.76 -18.93 5.85
N LEU A 113 1.20 -18.88 7.07
CA LEU A 113 1.87 -19.38 8.27
C LEU A 113 2.16 -20.89 8.15
N LYS A 114 1.26 -21.66 7.55
CA LYS A 114 1.47 -23.10 7.31
C LYS A 114 2.55 -23.38 6.25
N LYS A 115 2.70 -22.50 5.25
CA LYS A 115 3.66 -22.65 4.14
C LYS A 115 5.07 -22.19 4.53
N ALA A 116 5.23 -21.45 5.62
CA ALA A 116 6.53 -21.01 6.13
C ALA A 116 7.40 -22.24 6.51
N ALA A 117 8.21 -22.70 5.56
CA ALA A 117 9.20 -23.76 5.77
C ALA A 117 10.47 -23.24 6.45
N ASP A 118 10.64 -21.92 6.48
CA ASP A 118 11.78 -21.20 7.07
C ASP A 118 11.42 -20.73 8.49
N PRO A 119 12.21 -21.06 9.52
CA PRO A 119 12.03 -20.56 10.89
C PRO A 119 11.93 -19.03 10.96
N ALA A 120 12.68 -18.29 10.13
CA ALA A 120 12.63 -16.83 10.11
C ALA A 120 11.30 -16.28 9.53
N ALA A 121 10.63 -17.08 8.67
CA ALA A 121 9.30 -16.77 8.18
C ALA A 121 8.19 -17.18 9.17
N ALA A 122 8.48 -18.10 10.11
CA ALA A 122 7.53 -18.52 11.15
C ALA A 122 7.29 -17.43 12.20
N ASP A 123 8.28 -16.58 12.47
CA ASP A 123 8.18 -15.44 13.40
C ASP A 123 7.71 -14.14 12.71
N ALA A 124 7.34 -14.20 11.42
CA ALA A 124 6.91 -13.02 10.69
C ALA A 124 5.54 -12.52 11.18
N ARG A 125 5.47 -11.24 11.55
CA ARG A 125 4.20 -10.58 11.85
C ARG A 125 3.43 -10.34 10.55
N ILE A 126 2.21 -10.89 10.47
CA ILE A 126 1.30 -10.67 9.36
C ILE A 126 0.42 -9.45 9.62
N SER A 127 0.25 -8.59 8.61
CA SER A 127 -0.67 -7.44 8.67
C SER A 127 -1.11 -6.99 7.28
N LEU A 128 -2.06 -6.05 7.19
CA LEU A 128 -2.48 -5.45 5.93
C LEU A 128 -1.86 -4.06 5.77
N ALA A 129 -1.39 -3.72 4.57
CA ALA A 129 -1.04 -2.34 4.25
C ALA A 129 -2.31 -1.48 4.13
N PRO A 130 -2.32 -0.23 4.63
CA PRO A 130 -3.48 0.67 4.55
C PRO A 130 -3.59 1.32 3.17
N ALA A 131 -3.71 0.49 2.12
CA ALA A 131 -3.84 0.88 0.73
C ALA A 131 -4.54 -0.22 -0.08
N LEU A 132 -5.31 0.19 -1.10
CA LEU A 132 -5.81 -0.70 -2.14
C LEU A 132 -5.06 -0.45 -3.44
N TYR A 133 -4.71 -1.53 -4.13
CA TYR A 133 -3.91 -1.53 -5.34
C TYR A 133 -4.77 -1.99 -6.52
N PRO A 134 -4.86 -1.21 -7.62
CA PRO A 134 -5.74 -1.53 -8.73
C PRO A 134 -5.24 -2.74 -9.52
N LEU A 135 -6.10 -3.72 -9.72
CA LEU A 135 -5.84 -4.90 -10.55
C LEU A 135 -6.36 -4.73 -11.97
N ALA A 136 -7.57 -4.20 -12.09
CA ALA A 136 -8.27 -3.88 -13.32
C ALA A 136 -9.33 -2.81 -13.01
N GLU A 137 -10.16 -2.44 -13.97
CA GLU A 137 -11.27 -1.54 -13.73
C GLU A 137 -12.21 -2.08 -12.63
N GLY A 138 -12.34 -1.33 -11.53
CA GLY A 138 -13.18 -1.71 -10.39
C GLY A 138 -12.65 -2.86 -9.52
N GLN A 139 -11.55 -3.51 -9.91
CA GLN A 139 -10.96 -4.63 -9.17
C GLN A 139 -9.73 -4.19 -8.39
N TRP A 140 -9.64 -4.59 -7.12
CA TRP A 140 -8.60 -4.13 -6.20
C TRP A 140 -7.97 -5.29 -5.44
N ALA A 141 -6.72 -5.10 -5.03
CA ALA A 141 -6.03 -5.94 -4.08
C ALA A 141 -5.66 -5.15 -2.82
N VAL A 142 -5.50 -5.87 -1.71
CA VAL A 142 -4.78 -5.39 -0.52
C VAL A 142 -3.40 -6.05 -0.49
N ALA A 143 -2.41 -5.36 0.08
CA ALA A 143 -1.11 -5.99 0.36
C ALA A 143 -1.16 -6.66 1.74
N VAL A 144 -1.05 -7.99 1.76
CA VAL A 144 -0.77 -8.78 2.96
C VAL A 144 0.74 -8.75 3.18
N LEU A 145 1.15 -8.13 4.29
CA LEU A 145 2.53 -7.91 4.65
C LEU A 145 3.03 -8.99 5.59
N GLN A 146 4.14 -9.64 5.23
CA GLN A 146 4.92 -10.51 6.11
C GLN A 146 6.13 -9.70 6.59
N THR A 147 6.14 -9.34 7.87
CA THR A 147 7.17 -8.48 8.45
C THR A 147 8.05 -9.25 9.43
N VAL A 148 9.34 -9.33 9.13
CA VAL A 148 10.36 -9.83 10.05
C VAL A 148 11.04 -8.64 10.70
N SER A 149 11.29 -8.72 12.00
CA SER A 149 11.99 -7.69 12.75
C SER A 149 13.13 -8.28 13.56
N GLU A 150 14.27 -7.59 13.56
CA GLU A 150 15.47 -7.96 14.28
C GLU A 150 15.81 -6.86 15.27
N MET A 151 16.18 -7.23 16.50
CA MET A 151 16.65 -6.29 17.51
C MET A 151 18.05 -6.66 17.95
N TYR A 152 18.93 -5.67 18.05
CA TYR A 152 20.30 -5.87 18.52
C TYR A 152 20.80 -4.65 19.31
N SER A 153 21.89 -4.79 20.07
CA SER A 153 22.37 -3.71 20.94
C SER A 153 22.79 -2.47 20.13
N GLY A 154 22.01 -1.39 20.26
CA GLY A 154 22.24 -0.15 19.52
C GLY A 154 21.54 -0.10 18.16
N GLY A 155 20.52 -0.91 17.92
CA GLY A 155 19.72 -0.77 16.72
C GLY A 155 18.68 -1.86 16.51
N GLY A 156 18.20 -1.92 15.28
CA GLY A 156 17.24 -2.92 14.85
C GLY A 156 16.99 -2.83 13.36
N ALA A 157 16.32 -3.85 12.85
CA ALA A 157 15.90 -3.91 11.46
C ALA A 157 14.47 -4.41 11.34
N SER A 158 13.80 -4.02 10.28
CA SER A 158 12.49 -4.52 9.91
C SER A 158 12.39 -4.64 8.41
N PHE A 159 11.84 -5.76 7.94
CA PHE A 159 11.77 -6.14 6.55
C PHE A 159 10.37 -6.66 6.24
N SER A 160 9.67 -6.02 5.31
CA SER A 160 8.34 -6.43 4.89
C SER A 160 8.34 -6.85 3.43
N LYS A 161 7.85 -8.06 3.18
CA LYS A 161 7.40 -8.50 1.85
C LYS A 161 5.89 -8.40 1.76
N ALA A 162 5.38 -8.17 0.56
CA ALA A 162 3.96 -8.05 0.28
C ALA A 162 3.51 -9.13 -0.72
N ASP A 163 2.40 -9.76 -0.35
CA ASP A 163 1.53 -10.50 -1.25
C ASP A 163 0.32 -9.64 -1.57
N PHE A 164 0.03 -9.40 -2.85
CA PHE A 164 -1.12 -8.62 -3.28
C PHE A 164 -2.30 -9.54 -3.52
N VAL A 165 -3.27 -9.52 -2.59
CA VAL A 165 -4.41 -10.42 -2.56
C VAL A 165 -5.67 -9.68 -3.02
N PRO A 166 -6.41 -10.15 -4.05
CA PRO A 166 -7.67 -9.57 -4.49
C PRO A 166 -8.70 -9.46 -3.35
N LEU A 167 -9.51 -8.40 -3.35
CA LEU A 167 -10.56 -8.22 -2.35
C LEU A 167 -11.73 -9.22 -2.53
N GLU A 168 -11.96 -9.66 -3.76
CA GLU A 168 -13.07 -10.52 -4.18
C GLU A 168 -12.72 -12.01 -4.12
N ASP A 169 -11.43 -12.35 -4.15
CA ASP A 169 -10.91 -13.72 -4.05
C ASP A 169 -9.66 -13.72 -3.16
N ALA A 170 -9.88 -13.92 -1.86
CA ALA A 170 -8.81 -13.98 -0.86
C ALA A 170 -8.09 -15.34 -0.80
N SER A 171 -8.30 -16.24 -1.77
CA SER A 171 -7.68 -17.57 -1.75
C SER A 171 -6.22 -17.59 -2.22
N ARG A 172 -5.82 -16.59 -3.02
CA ARG A 172 -4.49 -16.51 -3.65
C ARG A 172 -4.08 -15.07 -3.93
N ALA A 173 -2.78 -14.81 -3.91
CA ALA A 173 -2.25 -13.54 -4.38
C ALA A 173 -2.07 -13.51 -5.91
N VAL A 174 -2.13 -12.31 -6.48
CA VAL A 174 -1.78 -12.05 -7.88
C VAL A 174 -0.29 -11.77 -8.08
N HIS A 175 0.37 -11.28 -7.02
CA HIS A 175 1.79 -11.01 -6.95
C HIS A 175 2.27 -11.39 -5.55
N GLU A 176 3.24 -12.30 -5.45
CA GLU A 176 3.74 -12.84 -4.17
C GLU A 176 5.19 -12.41 -3.92
N GLY A 177 5.54 -12.24 -2.65
CA GLY A 177 6.92 -12.06 -2.19
C GLY A 177 7.58 -10.76 -2.68
N ILE A 178 6.80 -9.71 -2.94
CA ILE A 178 7.32 -8.44 -3.47
C ILE A 178 7.96 -7.65 -2.32
N PRO A 179 9.23 -7.21 -2.42
CA PRO A 179 9.83 -6.31 -1.44
C PRO A 179 9.00 -5.05 -1.26
N PHE A 180 8.53 -4.79 -0.03
CA PHE A 180 7.56 -3.74 0.25
C PHE A 180 8.18 -2.56 1.00
N SER A 181 8.85 -2.85 2.10
CA SER A 181 9.57 -1.85 2.90
C SER A 181 10.69 -2.49 3.69
N CYS A 182 11.75 -1.73 3.96
CA CYS A 182 12.73 -2.10 4.96
C CYS A 182 13.25 -0.88 5.71
N SER A 183 13.74 -1.12 6.91
CA SER A 183 14.49 -0.16 7.71
C SER A 183 15.55 -0.94 8.49
N LYS A 184 16.78 -0.45 8.52
CA LYS A 184 17.88 -1.02 9.28
C LYS A 184 18.67 0.12 9.90
N MET A 185 18.94 0.02 11.19
CA MET A 185 19.76 0.99 11.93
C MET A 185 20.77 0.20 12.74
N VAL A 186 22.06 0.51 12.59
CA VAL A 186 23.15 -0.15 13.31
C VAL A 186 23.99 0.91 14.00
N ARG A 187 24.13 0.84 15.33
CA ARG A 187 25.04 1.73 16.07
C ARG A 187 26.46 1.55 15.58
N ALA A 188 27.12 2.67 15.36
CA ALA A 188 28.46 2.71 14.80
C ALA A 188 29.48 3.53 15.65
N CYS A 189 29.02 4.31 16.63
CA CYS A 189 29.86 4.91 17.67
C CYS A 189 30.08 3.94 18.86
N PHE A 190 31.34 3.75 19.29
CA PHE A 190 31.69 2.83 20.38
C PHE A 190 32.54 3.45 21.50
N SER A 191 32.97 4.71 21.35
CA SER A 191 33.74 5.45 22.35
C SER A 191 33.11 6.80 22.69
N GLU A 192 33.35 7.31 23.90
CA GLU A 192 32.88 8.66 24.29
C GLU A 192 33.36 9.76 23.34
N LYS A 193 34.57 9.59 22.79
CA LYS A 193 35.13 10.54 21.84
C LYS A 193 34.28 10.58 20.56
N GLU A 194 33.90 9.42 20.02
CA GLU A 194 33.03 9.33 18.86
C GLU A 194 31.65 9.93 19.15
N TYR A 195 31.03 9.64 20.30
CA TYR A 195 29.76 10.26 20.67
C TYR A 195 29.81 11.79 20.73
N LYS A 196 30.93 12.35 21.19
CA LYS A 196 31.11 13.81 21.31
C LYS A 196 31.42 14.50 19.98
N GLN A 197 31.98 13.78 19.02
CA GLN A 197 32.49 14.34 17.76
C GLN A 197 31.64 13.98 16.54
N SER A 198 30.88 12.89 16.63
CA SER A 198 30.04 12.39 15.55
C SER A 198 28.83 13.28 15.32
N LYS A 199 28.50 13.48 14.04
CA LYS A 199 27.23 14.08 13.61
C LYS A 199 26.08 13.08 13.60
N HIS A 200 26.39 11.78 13.54
CA HIS A 200 25.43 10.71 13.38
C HIS A 200 26.05 9.37 13.83
N CYS A 201 25.51 8.73 14.86
CA CYS A 201 26.10 7.55 15.48
C CYS A 201 25.54 6.20 15.01
N HIS A 202 24.82 6.19 13.89
CA HIS A 202 24.28 4.98 13.30
C HIS A 202 24.65 4.88 11.83
N ASP A 203 24.66 3.67 11.30
CA ASP A 203 24.47 3.43 9.88
C ASP A 203 23.00 3.10 9.67
N GLU A 204 22.31 3.89 8.85
CA GLU A 204 20.90 3.72 8.57
C GLU A 204 20.66 3.38 7.10
N SER A 205 19.79 2.39 6.86
CA SER A 205 19.25 2.07 5.55
C SER A 205 17.74 2.01 5.61
N SER A 206 17.06 2.59 4.63
CA SER A 206 15.61 2.49 4.50
C SER A 206 15.22 2.26 3.06
N GLY A 207 14.17 1.48 2.83
CA GLY A 207 13.72 1.13 1.50
C GLY A 207 12.21 1.07 1.42
N SER A 208 11.67 1.45 0.25
CA SER A 208 10.23 1.40 0.01
C SER A 208 9.90 1.08 -1.45
N LEU A 209 8.83 0.32 -1.62
CA LEU A 209 8.26 0.01 -2.91
C LEU A 209 7.46 1.20 -3.46
N ARG A 210 7.64 1.47 -4.75
CA ARG A 210 6.73 2.27 -5.57
C ARG A 210 6.18 1.39 -6.68
N ILE A 211 4.90 1.56 -6.99
CA ILE A 211 4.20 0.80 -8.02
C ILE A 211 3.62 1.81 -9.02
N SER A 212 3.89 1.59 -10.29
CA SER A 212 3.19 2.24 -11.39
C SER A 212 2.35 1.22 -12.15
N TYR A 213 1.20 1.68 -12.66
CA TYR A 213 0.20 0.85 -13.29
C TYR A 213 0.08 1.29 -14.76
N GLY A 214 0.49 0.43 -15.67
CA GLY A 214 0.35 0.63 -17.10
C GLY A 214 -1.04 0.26 -17.60
N GLU A 215 -1.33 0.67 -18.83
CA GLU A 215 -2.58 0.34 -19.50
C GLU A 215 -2.77 -1.19 -19.65
N PRO A 216 -4.02 -1.67 -19.59
CA PRO A 216 -4.31 -3.07 -19.81
C PRO A 216 -4.16 -3.43 -21.29
N ALA A 217 -3.77 -4.67 -21.58
CA ALA A 217 -3.59 -5.15 -22.96
C ALA A 217 -4.90 -5.25 -23.74
N SER A 218 -6.04 -5.29 -23.05
CA SER A 218 -7.39 -5.31 -23.61
C SER A 218 -8.34 -4.47 -22.75
N PRO A 219 -9.44 -3.92 -23.31
CA PRO A 219 -10.46 -3.24 -22.51
C PRO A 219 -10.96 -4.12 -21.36
N GLY A 220 -11.02 -3.56 -20.14
CA GLY A 220 -11.37 -4.30 -18.92
C GLY A 220 -10.34 -5.32 -18.44
N GLY A 221 -9.18 -5.41 -19.10
CA GLY A 221 -8.09 -6.31 -18.72
C GLY A 221 -7.32 -5.86 -17.48
N ALA A 222 -6.42 -6.73 -17.02
CA ALA A 222 -5.56 -6.42 -15.88
C ALA A 222 -4.51 -5.35 -16.23
N TYR A 223 -4.24 -4.45 -15.28
CA TYR A 223 -3.19 -3.45 -15.40
C TYR A 223 -1.81 -4.09 -15.33
N ALA A 224 -0.87 -3.57 -16.13
CA ALA A 224 0.52 -4.00 -16.08
C ALA A 224 1.25 -3.30 -14.93
N TRP A 225 1.67 -4.04 -13.91
CA TRP A 225 2.39 -3.47 -12.77
C TRP A 225 3.89 -3.36 -13.05
N GLN A 226 4.47 -2.20 -12.74
CA GLN A 226 5.91 -1.96 -12.77
C GLN A 226 6.36 -1.54 -11.37
N TYR A 227 7.43 -2.16 -10.87
CA TYR A 227 7.93 -1.90 -9.55
C TYR A 227 9.19 -1.05 -9.60
N THR A 228 9.28 -0.14 -8.65
CA THR A 228 10.48 0.65 -8.41
C THR A 228 10.84 0.57 -6.93
N TRP A 229 12.01 0.03 -6.65
CA TRP A 229 12.62 0.04 -5.32
C TRP A 229 13.36 1.36 -5.13
N LEU A 230 13.01 2.09 -4.07
CA LEU A 230 13.70 3.30 -3.65
C LEU A 230 14.38 3.01 -2.31
N GLN A 231 15.71 3.06 -2.28
CA GLN A 231 16.49 2.82 -1.06
C GLN A 231 17.37 4.03 -0.75
N SER A 232 17.45 4.38 0.53
CA SER A 232 18.33 5.40 1.06
C SER A 232 19.31 4.78 2.05
N GLU A 233 20.54 5.30 2.05
CA GLU A 233 21.62 4.91 2.95
C GLU A 233 22.23 6.17 3.55
N TRP A 234 22.22 6.25 4.89
CA TRP A 234 22.82 7.33 5.66
C TRP A 234 23.96 6.74 6.51
N PRO A 235 25.21 6.94 6.08
CA PRO A 235 26.37 6.43 6.81
C PRO A 235 26.61 7.19 8.11
N GLN A 236 27.23 6.51 9.07
CA GLN A 236 27.69 7.14 10.30
C GLN A 236 28.64 8.32 10.07
N ASN A 237 28.69 9.23 11.03
CA ASN A 237 29.53 10.44 11.04
C ASN A 237 29.25 11.44 9.90
N THR A 238 28.27 11.19 9.03
CA THR A 238 27.87 12.11 7.96
C THR A 238 26.62 12.91 8.34
N PRO A 239 26.47 14.17 7.90
CA PRO A 239 25.21 14.88 8.02
C PRO A 239 24.13 14.22 7.13
N ALA A 240 22.86 14.35 7.51
CA ALA A 240 21.74 13.76 6.74
C ALA A 240 21.69 14.21 5.27
N SER A 241 22.25 15.37 4.92
CA SER A 241 22.37 15.85 3.54
C SER A 241 23.26 14.98 2.63
N GLU A 242 24.09 14.11 3.21
CA GLU A 242 24.95 13.16 2.49
C GLU A 242 24.30 11.78 2.33
N THR A 243 23.02 11.63 2.70
CA THR A 243 22.25 10.42 2.43
C THR A 243 22.25 10.11 0.93
N THR A 244 22.65 8.89 0.57
CA THR A 244 22.61 8.43 -0.82
C THR A 244 21.29 7.70 -1.08
N THR A 245 20.67 7.97 -2.23
CA THR A 245 19.43 7.30 -2.64
C THR A 245 19.61 6.58 -3.96
N THR A 246 19.28 5.29 -4.00
CA THR A 246 19.26 4.46 -5.20
C THR A 246 17.83 4.18 -5.65
N ARG A 247 17.65 4.08 -6.96
CA ARG A 247 16.38 3.72 -7.60
C ARG A 247 16.62 2.54 -8.53
N LEU A 248 15.80 1.51 -8.39
CA LEU A 248 15.91 0.30 -9.20
C LEU A 248 14.53 -0.16 -9.68
N HIS A 249 14.42 -0.42 -10.97
CA HIS A 249 13.21 -0.98 -11.57
C HIS A 249 13.27 -2.50 -11.61
N PHE A 250 12.14 -3.16 -11.30
CA PHE A 250 12.00 -4.61 -11.34
C PHE A 250 10.56 -5.05 -11.65
N THR A 251 10.38 -6.35 -11.88
CA THR A 251 9.08 -7.00 -12.09
C THR A 251 8.85 -8.07 -11.03
N ALA A 252 7.64 -8.63 -10.94
CA ALA A 252 7.34 -9.73 -10.02
C ALA A 252 8.20 -10.99 -10.26
N ARG A 253 8.85 -11.10 -11.44
CA ARG A 253 9.74 -12.22 -11.78
C ARG A 253 11.21 -11.97 -11.43
N THR A 254 11.56 -10.75 -11.06
CA THR A 254 12.95 -10.32 -10.84
C THR A 254 13.08 -9.57 -9.50
N THR A 255 12.41 -10.06 -8.46
CA THR A 255 12.34 -9.40 -7.14
C THR A 255 13.70 -9.40 -6.44
N GLU A 256 14.55 -10.37 -6.73
CA GLU A 256 15.94 -10.50 -6.24
C GLU A 256 16.83 -9.32 -6.61
N ARG A 257 16.43 -8.52 -7.60
CA ARG A 257 17.18 -7.32 -7.98
C ARG A 257 17.12 -6.25 -6.88
N ALA A 258 16.03 -6.19 -6.11
CA ALA A 258 15.90 -5.22 -5.04
C ALA A 258 16.84 -5.58 -3.88
N SER A 259 17.74 -4.66 -3.54
CA SER A 259 18.72 -4.83 -2.46
C SER A 259 18.07 -5.05 -1.09
N PHE A 260 16.85 -4.53 -0.89
CA PHE A 260 16.03 -4.77 0.30
C PHE A 260 16.75 -4.51 1.64
N CYS A 261 17.52 -3.42 1.72
CA CYS A 261 18.38 -3.06 2.87
C CYS A 261 19.37 -4.17 3.28
N GLY A 262 19.75 -5.06 2.35
CA GLY A 262 20.59 -6.24 2.61
C GLY A 262 19.84 -7.46 3.14
N GLY A 263 18.52 -7.38 3.29
CA GLY A 263 17.66 -8.46 3.80
C GLY A 263 17.84 -8.77 5.29
N PRO A 264 16.97 -9.65 5.84
CA PRO A 264 17.16 -10.21 7.17
C PRO A 264 18.45 -11.04 7.24
N GLN A 265 19.10 -11.07 8.40
CA GLN A 265 20.38 -11.75 8.67
C GLN A 265 20.20 -13.15 9.24
#